data_AF-M2S3L2-F1
#
_entry.id   AF-M2S3L2-F1
#
_cell.length_a   1.000
_cell.length_b   1.000
_cell.length_c   1.000
_cell.angle_alpha   90.00
_cell.angle_beta   90.00
_cell.angle_gamma   90.00
#
_symmetry.space_group_name_H-M   'P 1'
#
loop_
_entity.id
_entity.type
_entity.pdbx_description
1 polymer ?
#
loop_
_entity_poly.entity_id
_entity_poly.type
_entity_poly.pdbx_seq_one_letter_code
_entity_poly.pdbx_strand_id
1 'polypeptide(L)'
;MSIQSISASLENPRARRIASEHAFKNGFCFEQGVLLYLLNQYYDLVIKRQPKRSTLTLSCPHVESIQFEDEILDIDHFAEEQCKALSFQSDSQLKRKTLQRRMTKNKIYFIQNLLIDLLREKGLFFESKLAKITSKTIRLERINRVFYKNKLMLDCKQIHQLGNKINNYLLSLVETKKSFFIKQGDETLHQFWEEEIKEKCILE
;
A
#
# COMPACT_ATOMS: atom_id res chain seq x y z
N MET A 1 29.58 -6.56 -12.10
CA MET A 1 29.71 -5.94 -10.77
C MET A 1 30.23 -7.00 -9.81
N SER A 2 31.43 -6.83 -9.27
CA SER A 2 32.13 -7.87 -8.50
C SER A 2 31.60 -8.01 -7.07
N ILE A 3 31.69 -9.21 -6.52
CA ILE A 3 31.21 -9.62 -5.18
C ILE A 3 31.79 -8.75 -4.04
N GLN A 4 32.94 -8.10 -4.28
CA GLN A 4 33.60 -7.23 -3.31
C GLN A 4 32.81 -5.94 -2.99
N SER A 5 32.07 -5.38 -3.95
CA SER A 5 31.33 -4.12 -3.70
C SER A 5 30.07 -4.31 -2.83
N ILE A 6 29.54 -5.52 -2.75
CA ILE A 6 28.38 -5.86 -1.91
C ILE A 6 28.82 -6.01 -0.45
N SER A 7 30.02 -6.54 -0.19
CA SER A 7 30.54 -6.78 1.17
C SER A 7 30.79 -5.51 1.98
N ALA A 8 31.30 -4.43 1.37
CA ALA A 8 31.61 -3.18 2.06
C ALA A 8 30.37 -2.41 2.56
N SER A 9 29.22 -2.63 1.92
CA SER A 9 27.95 -1.99 2.32
C SER A 9 27.36 -2.55 3.63
N LEU A 10 27.81 -3.74 4.05
CA LEU A 10 27.34 -4.41 5.27
C LEU A 10 28.05 -3.93 6.54
N GLU A 11 29.21 -3.26 6.46
CA GLU A 11 29.97 -2.84 7.65
C GLU A 11 29.53 -1.48 8.23
N ASN A 12 28.94 -0.59 7.43
CA ASN A 12 28.52 0.73 7.90
C ASN A 12 27.08 0.70 8.48
N PRO A 13 26.88 0.94 9.80
CA PRO A 13 25.57 0.89 10.43
C PRO A 13 24.55 1.88 9.83
N ARG A 14 25.02 3.05 9.35
CA ARG A 14 24.16 4.06 8.71
C ARG A 14 23.69 3.58 7.35
N ALA A 15 24.57 2.98 6.55
CA ALA A 15 24.22 2.44 5.24
C ALA A 15 23.18 1.31 5.39
N ARG A 16 23.40 0.40 6.34
CA ARG A 16 22.45 -0.68 6.67
C ARG A 16 21.08 -0.14 7.06
N ARG A 17 21.04 0.91 7.90
CA ARG A 17 19.78 1.57 8.30
C ARG A 17 19.04 2.18 7.12
N ILE A 18 19.73 2.87 6.23
CA ILE A 18 19.13 3.47 5.02
C ILE A 18 18.57 2.37 4.10
N ALA A 19 19.34 1.32 3.85
CA ALA A 19 18.89 0.18 3.04
C ALA A 19 17.64 -0.49 3.64
N SER A 20 17.61 -0.69 4.96
CA SER A 20 16.45 -1.23 5.67
C SER A 20 15.22 -0.31 5.56
N GLU A 21 15.39 1.01 5.66
CA GLU A 21 14.31 1.97 5.49
C GLU A 21 13.76 1.97 4.05
N HIS A 22 14.64 1.87 3.04
CA HIS A 22 14.25 1.78 1.64
C HIS A 22 13.50 0.46 1.37
N ALA A 23 14.00 -0.66 1.87
CA ALA A 23 13.34 -1.96 1.75
C ALA A 23 11.95 -1.95 2.40
N PHE A 24 11.81 -1.31 3.56
CA PHE A 24 10.51 -1.14 4.20
C PHE A 24 9.54 -0.31 3.34
N LYS A 25 9.98 0.85 2.81
CA LYS A 25 9.14 1.71 1.97
C LYS A 25 8.72 1.01 0.68
N ASN A 26 9.63 0.27 0.04
CA ASN A 26 9.32 -0.46 -1.18
C ASN A 26 8.37 -1.63 -0.89
N GLY A 27 8.60 -2.40 0.19
CA GLY A 27 7.69 -3.47 0.62
C GLY A 27 6.27 -2.96 0.88
N PHE A 28 6.14 -1.80 1.53
CA PHE A 28 4.85 -1.15 1.72
C PHE A 28 4.14 -0.81 0.39
N CYS A 29 4.88 -0.34 -0.63
CA CYS A 29 4.33 -0.09 -1.96
C CYS A 29 3.85 -1.39 -2.62
N PHE A 30 4.59 -2.49 -2.46
CA PHE A 30 4.21 -3.79 -3.01
C PHE A 30 2.94 -4.32 -2.36
N GLU A 31 2.85 -4.27 -1.02
CA GLU A 31 1.65 -4.65 -0.29
C GLU A 31 0.44 -3.82 -0.76
N GLN A 32 0.60 -2.49 -0.91
CA GLN A 32 -0.49 -1.64 -1.40
C GLN A 32 -0.93 -1.98 -2.83
N GLY A 33 0.02 -2.28 -3.73
CA GLY A 33 -0.28 -2.70 -5.09
C GLY A 33 -1.13 -3.97 -5.13
N VAL A 34 -0.77 -4.99 -4.33
CA VAL A 34 -1.55 -6.23 -4.20
C VAL A 34 -2.95 -5.96 -3.66
N LEU A 35 -3.05 -5.16 -2.58
CA LEU A 35 -4.35 -4.82 -1.99
C LEU A 35 -5.26 -4.12 -3.02
N LEU A 36 -4.72 -3.21 -3.82
CA LEU A 36 -5.50 -2.51 -4.84
C LEU A 36 -5.99 -3.43 -5.95
N TYR A 37 -5.16 -4.36 -6.40
CA TYR A 37 -5.60 -5.37 -7.36
C TYR A 37 -6.72 -6.26 -6.81
N LEU A 38 -6.53 -6.79 -5.60
CA LEU A 38 -7.52 -7.65 -4.96
C LEU A 38 -8.84 -6.91 -4.77
N LEU A 39 -8.78 -5.63 -4.39
CA LEU A 39 -9.96 -4.80 -4.18
C LEU A 39 -10.64 -4.46 -5.50
N ASN A 40 -9.88 -4.26 -6.57
CA ASN A 40 -10.41 -4.04 -7.91
C ASN A 40 -11.22 -5.24 -8.45
N GLN A 41 -11.06 -6.44 -7.90
CA GLN A 41 -11.94 -7.56 -8.28
C GLN A 41 -13.39 -7.34 -7.82
N TYR A 42 -13.60 -6.47 -6.84
CA TYR A 42 -14.91 -6.18 -6.25
C TYR A 42 -15.42 -4.78 -6.55
N TYR A 43 -14.54 -3.82 -6.87
CA TYR A 43 -14.89 -2.40 -6.94
C TYR A 43 -14.17 -1.66 -8.07
N ASP A 44 -14.80 -0.60 -8.57
CA ASP A 44 -14.13 0.38 -9.41
C ASP A 44 -13.21 1.26 -8.54
N LEU A 45 -12.05 1.63 -9.08
CA LEU A 45 -11.06 2.46 -8.38
C LEU A 45 -10.76 3.74 -9.17
N VAL A 46 -10.55 4.84 -8.45
CA VAL A 46 -9.96 6.06 -9.03
C VAL A 46 -8.57 6.27 -8.44
N ILE A 47 -7.55 6.21 -9.30
CA ILE A 47 -6.16 6.48 -8.92
C ILE A 47 -5.81 7.90 -9.35
N LYS A 48 -5.06 8.62 -8.51
CA LYS A 48 -4.66 10.01 -8.74
C LYS A 48 -3.15 10.15 -8.81
N ARG A 49 -2.70 11.16 -9.55
CA ARG A 49 -1.29 11.53 -9.58
C ARG A 49 -0.85 12.10 -8.24
N GLN A 50 0.18 11.50 -7.65
CA GLN A 50 0.82 12.07 -6.48
C GLN A 50 1.55 13.38 -6.81
N PRO A 51 1.39 14.43 -6.00
CA PRO A 51 2.06 15.72 -6.22
C PRO A 51 3.57 15.64 -5.96
N LYS A 52 4.04 14.65 -5.18
CA LYS A 52 5.46 14.44 -4.87
C LYS A 52 5.78 12.95 -4.98
N ARG A 53 6.81 12.62 -5.76
CA ARG A 53 7.35 11.25 -5.87
C ARG A 53 8.76 11.22 -5.31
N SER A 54 9.11 10.13 -4.64
CA SER A 54 10.48 9.88 -4.19
C SER A 54 11.37 9.51 -5.37
N THR A 55 12.61 10.00 -5.39
CA THR A 55 13.62 9.59 -6.37
C THR A 55 14.45 8.38 -5.91
N LEU A 56 14.37 8.04 -4.61
CA LEU A 56 15.21 7.00 -3.97
C LEU A 56 14.44 5.72 -3.65
N THR A 57 13.12 5.81 -3.52
CA THR A 57 12.23 4.69 -3.18
C THR A 57 11.02 4.71 -4.09
N LEU A 58 10.32 3.58 -4.17
CA LEU A 58 9.03 3.55 -4.82
C LEU A 58 8.05 4.46 -4.07
N SER A 59 7.07 4.94 -4.83
CA SER A 59 5.95 5.73 -4.32
C SER A 59 4.69 4.88 -4.46
N CYS A 60 3.77 4.95 -3.52
CA CYS A 60 2.54 4.16 -3.61
C CYS A 60 1.56 4.78 -4.60
N PRO A 61 0.67 4.01 -5.24
CA PRO A 61 -0.44 4.56 -6.00
C PRO A 61 -1.36 5.33 -5.06
N HIS A 62 -1.82 6.52 -5.48
CA HIS A 62 -2.75 7.29 -4.66
C HIS A 62 -4.18 6.93 -5.02
N VAL A 63 -4.88 6.27 -4.11
CA VAL A 63 -6.31 5.94 -4.27
C VAL A 63 -7.11 7.17 -3.85
N GLU A 64 -7.81 7.78 -4.79
CA GLU A 64 -8.67 8.94 -4.53
C GLU A 64 -10.04 8.49 -4.07
N SER A 65 -10.65 7.52 -4.75
CA SER A 65 -11.94 6.97 -4.36
C SER A 65 -12.11 5.50 -4.77
N ILE A 66 -13.06 4.86 -4.09
CA ILE A 66 -13.57 3.52 -4.40
C ILE A 66 -15.05 3.67 -4.70
N GLN A 67 -15.53 3.12 -5.82
CA GLN A 67 -16.96 3.12 -6.15
C GLN A 67 -17.56 1.77 -5.78
N PHE A 68 -18.58 1.84 -4.94
CA PHE A 68 -19.51 0.78 -4.63
C PHE A 68 -20.73 0.96 -5.54
N GLU A 69 -21.63 -0.03 -5.59
CA GLU A 69 -22.78 -0.02 -6.52
C GLU A 69 -23.57 1.30 -6.49
N ASP A 70 -23.86 1.84 -5.30
CA ASP A 70 -24.69 3.05 -5.12
C ASP A 70 -23.96 4.22 -4.44
N GLU A 71 -22.66 4.07 -4.11
CA GLU A 71 -21.93 5.08 -3.34
C GLU A 71 -20.46 5.21 -3.75
N ILE A 72 -19.90 6.40 -3.49
CA ILE A 72 -18.48 6.68 -3.72
C ILE A 72 -17.84 7.00 -2.38
N LEU A 73 -16.88 6.17 -1.98
CA LEU A 73 -16.04 6.44 -0.81
C LEU A 73 -14.86 7.31 -1.24
N ASP A 74 -14.87 8.59 -0.86
CA ASP A 74 -13.71 9.48 -0.98
C ASP A 74 -12.66 9.09 0.08
N ILE A 75 -11.59 8.44 -0.37
CA ILE A 75 -10.52 7.91 0.48
C ILE A 75 -9.69 9.03 1.09
N ASP A 76 -9.46 10.12 0.35
CA ASP A 76 -8.69 11.27 0.81
C ASP A 76 -9.40 11.98 1.96
N HIS A 77 -10.70 12.23 1.78
CA HIS A 77 -11.55 12.86 2.78
C HIS A 77 -11.67 11.98 4.02
N PHE A 78 -11.99 10.70 3.83
CA PHE A 78 -12.16 9.77 4.94
C PHE A 78 -10.88 9.60 5.77
N ALA A 79 -9.72 9.45 5.11
CA ALA A 79 -8.44 9.35 5.80
C ALA A 79 -8.08 10.65 6.57
N GLU A 80 -8.41 11.82 6.03
CA GLU A 80 -8.23 13.10 6.71
C GLU A 80 -9.08 13.18 7.98
N GLU A 81 -10.37 12.86 7.92
CA GLU A 81 -11.26 12.92 9.08
C GLU A 81 -10.80 11.99 10.21
N GLN A 82 -10.48 10.75 9.87
CA GLN A 82 -10.01 9.75 10.83
C GLN A 82 -8.67 10.16 11.46
N CYS A 83 -7.75 10.73 10.68
CA CYS A 83 -6.44 11.15 11.20
C CYS A 83 -6.48 12.49 11.95
N LYS A 84 -7.43 13.38 11.63
CA LYS A 84 -7.69 14.62 12.39
C LYS A 84 -8.06 14.30 13.83
N ALA A 85 -8.99 13.37 14.05
CA ALA A 85 -9.39 12.94 15.39
C ALA A 85 -8.20 12.51 16.26
N LEU A 86 -7.24 11.78 15.67
CA LEU A 86 -6.01 11.36 16.35
C LEU A 86 -5.00 12.50 16.59
N SER A 87 -5.02 13.53 15.74
CA SER A 87 -4.10 14.67 15.85
C SER A 87 -4.45 15.63 16.99
N PHE A 88 -5.75 15.81 17.28
CA PHE A 88 -6.23 16.66 18.38
C PHE A 88 -5.88 16.09 19.77
N GLN A 89 -5.63 14.79 19.87
CA GLN A 89 -5.16 14.14 21.09
C GLN A 89 -3.66 14.36 21.36
N SER A 90 -2.92 14.96 20.43
CA SER A 90 -1.47 15.13 20.56
C SER A 90 -1.09 16.52 21.07
N ASP A 91 -0.15 16.57 22.03
CA ASP A 91 0.33 17.75 22.75
C ASP A 91 0.28 19.08 21.97
N SER A 92 -0.40 20.08 22.54
CA SER A 92 -0.51 21.46 22.02
C SER A 92 0.84 22.17 21.86
N GLN A 93 1.93 21.59 22.36
CA GLN A 93 3.31 22.11 22.28
C GLN A 93 4.10 21.61 21.05
N LEU A 94 3.53 20.72 20.23
CA LEU A 94 4.24 20.18 19.07
C LEU A 94 4.42 21.20 17.95
N LYS A 95 5.64 21.30 17.42
CA LYS A 95 5.94 22.11 16.23
C LYS A 95 5.03 21.68 15.06
N ARG A 96 4.43 22.66 14.37
CA ARG A 96 3.56 22.43 13.19
C ARG A 96 4.15 21.46 12.16
N LYS A 97 5.45 21.55 11.88
CA LYS A 97 6.14 20.61 10.96
C LYS A 97 6.09 19.15 11.42
N THR A 98 6.20 18.90 12.73
CA THR A 98 6.13 17.54 13.30
C THR A 98 4.71 17.00 13.24
N LEU A 99 3.72 17.84 13.53
CA LEU A 99 2.31 17.47 13.42
C LEU A 99 1.95 17.11 11.98
N GLN A 100 2.33 17.94 11.01
CA GLN A 100 2.10 17.66 9.59
C GLN A 100 2.72 16.32 9.15
N ARG A 101 3.97 16.04 9.57
CA ARG A 101 4.63 14.77 9.25
C ARG A 101 3.89 13.56 9.84
N ARG A 102 3.39 13.68 11.07
CA ARG A 102 2.59 12.61 11.71
C ARG A 102 1.27 12.43 10.98
N MET A 103 0.58 13.52 10.65
CA MET A 103 -0.68 13.50 9.90
C MET A 103 -0.51 12.77 8.57
N THR A 104 0.47 13.16 7.75
CA THR A 104 0.75 12.50 6.47
C THR A 104 1.05 11.02 6.64
N LYS A 105 1.83 10.65 7.66
CA LYS A 105 2.15 9.24 7.93
C LYS A 105 0.93 8.44 8.38
N ASN A 106 0.08 9.03 9.22
CA ASN A 106 -1.14 8.37 9.70
C ASN A 106 -2.12 8.13 8.56
N LYS A 107 -2.32 9.10 7.66
CA LYS A 107 -3.19 8.90 6.49
C LYS A 107 -2.74 7.71 5.65
N ILE A 108 -1.44 7.62 5.35
CA ILE A 108 -0.88 6.51 4.57
C ILE A 108 -1.13 5.17 5.28
N TYR A 109 -0.94 5.10 6.60
CA TYR A 109 -1.17 3.88 7.37
C TYR A 109 -2.65 3.53 7.51
N PHE A 110 -3.49 4.54 7.67
CA PHE A 110 -4.93 4.39 7.71
C PHE A 110 -5.44 3.79 6.40
N ILE A 111 -5.05 4.37 5.26
CA ILE A 111 -5.46 3.87 3.94
C ILE A 111 -5.01 2.42 3.76
N GLN A 112 -3.76 2.08 4.11
CA GLN A 112 -3.29 0.69 4.00
C GLN A 112 -4.15 -0.27 4.82
N ASN A 113 -4.43 0.06 6.08
CA ASN A 113 -5.25 -0.79 6.95
C ASN A 113 -6.70 -0.85 6.47
N LEU A 114 -7.27 0.26 5.98
CA LEU A 114 -8.61 0.31 5.41
C LEU A 114 -8.74 -0.64 4.22
N LEU A 115 -7.76 -0.68 3.32
CA LEU A 115 -7.77 -1.62 2.19
C LEU A 115 -7.75 -3.08 2.66
N ILE A 116 -7.01 -3.38 3.74
CA ILE A 116 -7.00 -4.71 4.37
C ILE A 116 -8.38 -5.04 4.94
N ASP A 117 -8.99 -4.10 5.67
CA ASP A 117 -10.28 -4.29 6.32
C ASP A 117 -11.41 -4.48 5.30
N LEU A 118 -11.44 -3.70 4.21
CA LEU A 118 -12.38 -3.89 3.09
C LEU A 118 -12.26 -5.28 2.45
N LEU A 119 -11.03 -5.80 2.31
CA LEU A 119 -10.82 -7.14 1.76
C LEU A 119 -11.20 -8.25 2.75
N ARG A 120 -11.07 -8.02 4.06
CA ARG A 120 -11.57 -8.94 5.09
C ARG A 120 -13.07 -9.10 5.01
N GLU A 121 -13.80 -8.01 4.76
CA GLU A 121 -15.27 -8.06 4.55
C GLU A 121 -15.65 -8.90 3.33
N LYS A 122 -14.74 -9.06 2.35
CA LYS A 122 -14.89 -9.96 1.19
C LYS A 122 -14.40 -11.39 1.45
N GLY A 123 -14.10 -11.75 2.70
CA GLY A 123 -13.71 -13.10 3.08
C GLY A 123 -12.23 -13.44 2.87
N LEU A 124 -11.39 -12.44 2.58
CA LEU A 124 -9.93 -12.64 2.58
C LEU A 124 -9.40 -12.68 4.02
N PHE A 125 -8.45 -13.56 4.26
CA PHE A 125 -7.72 -13.64 5.51
C PHE A 125 -6.26 -13.27 5.30
N PHE A 126 -5.72 -12.44 6.20
CA PHE A 126 -4.35 -11.97 6.14
C PHE A 126 -3.59 -12.49 7.35
N GLU A 127 -2.54 -13.27 7.10
CA GLU A 127 -1.52 -13.47 8.11
C GLU A 127 -0.59 -12.27 8.08
N SER A 128 -0.56 -11.51 9.18
CA SER A 128 0.10 -10.22 9.23
C SER A 128 0.82 -9.98 10.55
N LYS A 129 1.67 -8.95 10.56
CA LYS A 129 2.35 -8.45 11.76
C LYS A 129 2.01 -6.98 11.95
N LEU A 130 1.51 -6.66 13.13
CA LEU A 130 1.26 -5.28 13.52
C LEU A 130 2.54 -4.62 14.04
N ALA A 131 2.81 -3.40 13.57
CA ALA A 131 3.95 -2.58 14.02
C ALA A 131 3.92 -2.32 15.55
N LYS A 132 5.03 -1.87 16.15
CA LYS A 132 5.04 -1.52 17.59
C LYS A 132 4.02 -0.41 17.89
N ILE A 133 3.25 -0.58 18.96
CA ILE A 133 2.29 0.42 19.43
C ILE A 133 3.05 1.71 19.82
N THR A 134 2.53 2.86 19.39
CA THR A 134 3.00 4.18 19.81
C THR A 134 1.81 5.11 20.00
N SER A 135 1.93 6.12 20.86
CA SER A 135 0.93 7.19 21.00
C SER A 135 0.94 8.21 19.87
N LYS A 136 1.79 8.03 18.85
CA LYS A 136 2.09 9.07 17.85
C LYS A 136 1.53 8.75 16.47
N THR A 137 1.37 7.47 16.16
CA THR A 137 0.96 7.03 14.83
C THR A 137 0.06 5.81 14.90
N ILE A 138 -0.85 5.71 13.92
CA ILE A 138 -1.64 4.50 13.69
C ILE A 138 -0.72 3.28 13.59
N ARG A 139 -1.18 2.16 14.14
CA ARG A 139 -0.45 0.90 14.10
C ARG A 139 -0.61 0.29 12.71
N LEU A 140 0.46 0.32 11.93
CA LEU A 140 0.47 -0.29 10.60
C LEU A 140 0.37 -1.81 10.70
N GLU A 141 -0.53 -2.40 9.93
CA GLU A 141 -0.58 -3.83 9.64
C GLU A 141 0.28 -4.16 8.43
N ARG A 142 1.12 -5.20 8.53
CA ARG A 142 2.04 -5.63 7.47
C ARG A 142 1.76 -7.07 7.08
N ILE A 143 1.49 -7.31 5.82
CA ILE A 143 0.99 -8.59 5.34
C ILE A 143 2.17 -9.53 5.05
N ASN A 144 2.06 -10.76 5.54
CA ASN A 144 3.02 -11.83 5.26
C ASN A 144 2.44 -12.84 4.25
N ARG A 145 1.16 -13.19 4.39
CA ARG A 145 0.45 -14.13 3.51
C ARG A 145 -1.02 -13.73 3.36
N VAL A 146 -1.60 -14.03 2.19
CA VAL A 146 -3.02 -13.82 1.88
C VAL A 146 -3.68 -15.17 1.65
N PHE A 147 -4.87 -15.36 2.21
CA PHE A 147 -5.66 -16.58 2.10
C PHE A 147 -7.10 -16.23 1.70
N TYR A 148 -7.76 -17.17 1.03
CA TYR A 148 -9.19 -17.08 0.71
C TYR A 148 -9.79 -18.48 0.70
N LYS A 149 -10.99 -18.63 1.30
CA LYS A 149 -11.65 -19.93 1.48
C LYS A 149 -10.69 -21.01 2.04
N ASN A 150 -9.89 -20.64 3.06
CA ASN A 150 -8.85 -21.46 3.70
C ASN A 150 -7.69 -21.95 2.81
N LYS A 151 -7.51 -21.38 1.61
CA LYS A 151 -6.39 -21.69 0.72
C LYS A 151 -5.40 -20.53 0.70
N LEU A 152 -4.11 -20.85 0.67
CA LEU A 152 -3.05 -19.86 0.46
C LEU A 152 -3.18 -19.29 -0.95
N MET A 153 -3.38 -17.98 -1.07
CA MET A 153 -3.41 -17.27 -2.35
C MET A 153 -2.06 -16.66 -2.69
N LEU A 154 -1.45 -15.99 -1.71
CA LEU A 154 -0.19 -15.28 -1.90
C LEU A 154 0.74 -15.48 -0.70
N ASP A 155 1.98 -15.87 -0.97
CA ASP A 155 3.07 -15.78 -0.01
C ASP A 155 3.80 -14.43 -0.10
N CYS A 156 4.76 -14.21 0.82
CA CYS A 156 5.53 -12.97 0.88
C CYS A 156 6.32 -12.68 -0.42
N LYS A 157 6.81 -13.71 -1.11
CA LYS A 157 7.57 -13.54 -2.36
C LYS A 157 6.64 -13.11 -3.48
N GLN A 158 5.49 -13.77 -3.60
CA GLN A 158 4.45 -13.43 -4.57
C GLN A 158 3.90 -12.02 -4.34
N ILE A 159 3.66 -11.63 -3.09
CA ILE A 159 3.25 -10.26 -2.74
C ILE A 159 4.25 -9.23 -3.27
N HIS A 160 5.55 -9.50 -3.13
CA HIS A 160 6.59 -8.59 -3.62
C HIS A 160 6.64 -8.52 -5.15
N GLN A 161 6.57 -9.66 -5.84
CA GLN A 161 6.69 -9.73 -7.30
C GLN A 161 5.47 -9.09 -7.98
N LEU A 162 4.27 -9.57 -7.61
CA LEU A 162 3.01 -9.09 -8.14
C LEU A 162 2.77 -7.62 -7.75
N GLY A 163 3.01 -7.29 -6.47
CA GLY A 163 2.86 -5.93 -5.96
C GLY A 163 3.75 -4.92 -6.66
N ASN A 164 5.00 -5.28 -7.01
CA ASN A 164 5.88 -4.42 -7.79
C ASN A 164 5.33 -4.15 -9.20
N LYS A 165 4.86 -5.19 -9.90
CA LYS A 165 4.28 -5.05 -11.25
C LYS A 165 3.06 -4.12 -11.22
N ILE A 166 2.09 -4.41 -10.35
CA ILE A 166 0.87 -3.61 -10.21
C ILE A 166 1.21 -2.18 -9.82
N ASN A 167 2.07 -1.98 -8.81
CA ASN A 167 2.47 -0.65 -8.35
C ASN A 167 3.01 0.20 -9.51
N ASN A 168 3.94 -0.36 -10.29
CA ASN A 168 4.56 0.38 -11.41
C ASN A 168 3.54 0.69 -12.51
N TYR A 169 2.65 -0.25 -12.83
CA TYR A 169 1.58 -0.03 -13.78
C TYR A 169 0.64 1.09 -13.33
N LEU A 170 0.12 1.02 -12.10
CA LEU A 170 -0.79 2.04 -11.55
C LEU A 170 -0.17 3.43 -11.53
N LEU A 171 1.13 3.54 -11.21
CA LEU A 171 1.84 4.82 -11.25
C LEU A 171 2.00 5.39 -12.67
N SER A 172 2.10 4.51 -13.67
CA SER A 172 2.25 4.89 -15.09
C SER A 172 0.94 5.49 -15.65
N LEU A 173 -0.22 4.96 -15.24
CA LEU A 173 -1.54 5.44 -15.64
C LEU A 173 -1.78 6.92 -15.32
N VAL A 174 -1.16 7.40 -14.23
CA VAL A 174 -1.29 8.77 -13.72
C VAL A 174 0.00 9.57 -13.83
N GLU A 175 0.93 9.15 -14.70
CA GLU A 175 2.17 9.89 -14.91
C GLU A 175 1.92 11.25 -15.58
N THR A 176 1.06 11.26 -16.61
CA THR A 176 0.71 12.46 -17.38
C THR A 176 -0.70 12.98 -17.07
N LYS A 177 -1.58 12.13 -16.55
CA LYS A 177 -2.98 12.46 -16.22
C LYS A 177 -3.13 12.83 -14.74
N LYS A 178 -4.15 13.64 -14.41
CA LYS A 178 -4.46 14.01 -13.02
C LYS A 178 -5.00 12.82 -12.22
N SER A 179 -5.86 12.02 -12.85
CA SER A 179 -6.43 10.80 -12.32
C SER A 179 -6.75 9.81 -13.44
N PHE A 180 -7.01 8.57 -13.06
CA PHE A 180 -7.36 7.47 -13.94
C PHE A 180 -8.41 6.59 -13.26
N PHE A 181 -9.47 6.26 -14.00
CA PHE A 181 -10.54 5.36 -13.56
C PHE A 181 -10.21 3.93 -14.00
N ILE A 182 -10.26 2.98 -13.06
CA ILE A 182 -10.00 1.57 -13.27
C ILE A 182 -11.30 0.83 -12.98
N LYS A 183 -11.84 0.17 -14.00
CA LYS A 183 -13.07 -0.60 -13.88
C LYS A 183 -12.83 -1.86 -13.05
N GLN A 184 -13.84 -2.31 -12.32
CA GLN A 184 -13.87 -3.57 -11.60
C GLN A 184 -13.50 -4.71 -12.56
N GLY A 185 -12.60 -5.58 -12.09
CA GLY A 185 -12.09 -6.70 -12.87
C GLY A 185 -11.24 -6.27 -14.06
N ASP A 186 -10.40 -5.23 -13.88
CA ASP A 186 -9.53 -4.74 -14.95
C ASP A 186 -8.65 -5.86 -15.51
N GLU A 187 -8.76 -6.09 -16.83
CA GLU A 187 -8.10 -7.20 -17.51
C GLU A 187 -6.57 -7.07 -17.48
N THR A 188 -6.03 -5.85 -17.52
CA THR A 188 -4.57 -5.64 -17.49
C THR A 188 -4.01 -6.00 -16.13
N LEU A 189 -4.70 -5.59 -15.05
CA LEU A 189 -4.32 -6.00 -13.70
C LEU A 189 -4.46 -7.52 -13.51
N HIS A 190 -5.51 -8.14 -14.06
CA HIS A 190 -5.69 -9.59 -14.02
C HIS A 190 -4.59 -10.34 -14.77
N GLN A 191 -4.11 -9.82 -15.90
CA GLN A 191 -3.00 -10.43 -16.63
C GLN A 191 -1.73 -10.53 -15.77
N PHE A 192 -1.40 -9.49 -14.97
CA PHE A 192 -0.25 -9.56 -14.07
C PHE A 192 -0.40 -10.66 -13.01
N TRP A 193 -1.62 -10.94 -12.56
CA TRP A 193 -1.89 -12.07 -11.67
C TRP A 193 -1.60 -13.41 -12.35
N GLU A 194 -2.14 -13.63 -13.55
CA GLU A 194 -1.97 -14.88 -14.28
C GLU A 194 -0.50 -15.19 -14.56
N GLU A 195 0.29 -14.18 -14.92
CA GLU A 195 1.72 -14.29 -15.19
C GLU A 195 2.53 -14.74 -13.96
N GLU A 196 2.19 -14.23 -12.76
CA GLU A 196 2.96 -14.48 -11.54
C GLU A 196 2.47 -15.70 -10.75
N ILE A 197 1.16 -15.91 -10.68
CA ILE A 197 0.55 -16.89 -9.78
C ILE A 197 0.21 -18.19 -10.50
N LYS A 198 0.05 -18.18 -11.83
CA LYS A 198 -0.25 -19.37 -12.68
C LYS A 198 -1.48 -20.18 -12.22
N GLU A 199 -2.31 -19.62 -11.35
CA GLU A 199 -3.57 -20.18 -10.87
C GLU A 199 -4.68 -19.16 -11.11
N LYS A 200 -5.88 -19.62 -11.46
CA LYS A 200 -7.03 -18.72 -11.63
C LYS A 200 -7.36 -18.06 -10.30
N CYS A 201 -7.36 -16.72 -10.28
CA CYS A 201 -7.95 -15.96 -9.17
C CYS A 201 -9.46 -16.16 -9.25
N ILE A 202 -10.01 -17.10 -8.47
CA ILE A 202 -11.46 -17.25 -8.36
C ILE A 202 -11.86 -16.67 -7.00
N LEU A 203 -11.95 -15.34 -6.97
CA LEU A 203 -12.73 -14.63 -5.96
C LEU A 203 -14.19 -14.73 -6.44
N GLU A 204 -14.95 -15.59 -5.78
CA GLU A 204 -16.34 -15.99 -6.10
C GLU A 204 -17.26 -15.53 -4.97
#